data_AF-A0A2N2RL50-F1
#
_entry.id   AF-A0A2N2RL50-F1
#
_cell.length_a   1.000
_cell.length_b   1.000
_cell.length_c   1.000
_cell.angle_alpha   90.00
_cell.angle_beta   90.00
_cell.angle_gamma   90.00
#
_symmetry.space_group_name_H-M   'P 1'
#
loop_
_entity.id
_entity.type
_entity.pdbx_description
1 polymer ?
#
loop_
_entity_poly.entity_id
_entity_poly.type
_entity_poly.pdbx_seq_one_letter_code
_entity_poly.pdbx_strand_id
1 'polypeptide(L)'
;MTYRTIYADKQPLETVLGIDLLIFLADFKTYLLLQYKCMEPRSDDRGKTWSYLVDPQLHKQMQAMDSAVAAMGRLPPLAATSMNDWRLTEEAFYFKFCETTRPDARDDALVAGITLGHSFLKHFLTLPEATGNRGGQRIGYGNCSRYLNNSQFVELAREGWIGCDQRGYAFISQVIAAGQAGGRAAMFAVIQGSGAKTAADRRKLIR
;
A
#
# COMPACT_ATOMS: atom_id res chain seq x y z
N MET A 1 19.12 -4.26 10.80
CA MET A 1 18.18 -3.48 9.97
C MET A 1 17.53 -2.49 10.92
N THR A 2 17.76 -1.19 10.73
CA THR A 2 17.31 -0.18 11.68
C THR A 2 16.02 0.43 11.15
N TYR A 3 14.88 0.00 11.70
CA TYR A 3 13.59 0.58 11.38
C TYR A 3 13.40 1.82 12.24
N ARG A 4 13.14 2.98 11.62
CA ARG A 4 12.76 4.17 12.37
C ARG A 4 11.28 4.45 12.09
N THR A 5 10.42 3.85 12.88
CA THR A 5 9.01 4.21 12.90
C THR A 5 8.88 5.56 13.59
N ILE A 6 8.39 6.58 12.87
CA ILE A 6 8.08 7.89 13.45
C ILE A 6 6.57 7.95 13.59
N TYR A 7 6.07 7.60 14.77
CA TYR A 7 4.65 7.73 15.07
C TYR A 7 4.31 9.21 15.23
N ALA A 8 3.40 9.72 14.40
CA ALA A 8 2.82 11.04 14.53
C ALA A 8 1.30 10.90 14.48
N ASP A 9 0.61 11.66 15.32
CA ASP A 9 -0.82 11.53 15.59
C ASP A 9 -1.69 11.79 14.34
N LYS A 10 -2.88 11.17 14.28
CA LYS A 10 -3.79 11.23 13.11
C LYS A 10 -4.24 12.66 12.81
N GLN A 11 -3.70 13.27 11.77
CA GLN A 11 -3.94 14.67 11.37
C GLN A 11 -4.14 14.76 9.83
N PRO A 12 -4.59 15.91 9.28
CA PRO A 12 -5.35 16.01 8.01
C PRO A 12 -4.71 15.43 6.73
N LEU A 13 -3.41 15.14 6.71
CA LEU A 13 -2.73 14.60 5.53
C LEU A 13 -3.24 13.19 5.16
N GLU A 14 -3.55 12.37 6.17
CA GLU A 14 -4.13 11.02 6.02
C GLU A 14 -5.53 11.09 5.42
N THR A 15 -6.31 12.12 5.78
CA THR A 15 -7.64 12.36 5.21
C THR A 15 -7.55 12.83 3.76
N VAL A 16 -6.51 13.60 3.41
CA VAL A 16 -6.30 14.12 2.04
C VAL A 16 -5.86 13.01 1.08
N LEU A 17 -4.97 12.11 1.51
CA LEU A 17 -4.49 11.01 0.67
C LEU A 17 -5.32 9.72 0.82
N GLY A 18 -6.13 9.61 1.87
CA GLY A 18 -6.95 8.43 2.17
C GLY A 18 -6.13 7.21 2.57
N ILE A 19 -5.06 7.38 3.35
CA ILE A 19 -4.07 6.36 3.71
C ILE A 19 -3.87 6.29 5.23
N ASP A 20 -3.51 5.10 5.73
CA ASP A 20 -3.24 4.87 7.17
C ASP A 20 -1.73 4.77 7.46
N LEU A 21 -0.93 4.35 6.46
CA LEU A 21 0.50 4.12 6.62
C LEU A 21 1.25 4.61 5.39
N LEU A 22 2.26 5.45 5.62
CA LEU A 22 3.22 5.86 4.59
C LEU A 22 4.58 5.23 4.90
N ILE A 23 5.13 4.51 3.93
CA ILE A 23 6.43 3.86 3.97
C ILE A 23 7.38 4.61 3.03
N PHE A 24 8.47 5.17 3.57
CA PHE A 24 9.56 5.71 2.75
C PHE A 24 10.71 4.71 2.67
N LEU A 25 11.09 4.34 1.43
CA LEU A 25 12.23 3.47 1.13
C LEU A 25 13.43 4.33 0.69
N ALA A 26 14.29 4.69 1.65
CA ALA A 26 15.32 5.70 1.44
C ALA A 26 16.33 5.36 0.33
N ASP A 27 16.79 4.10 0.27
CA ASP A 27 17.78 3.64 -0.73
C ASP A 27 17.29 3.78 -2.18
N PHE A 28 15.96 3.76 -2.35
CA PHE A 28 15.29 3.78 -3.64
C PHE A 28 14.56 5.11 -3.90
N LYS A 29 14.57 6.03 -2.93
CA LYS A 29 13.85 7.32 -2.98
C LYS A 29 12.41 7.15 -3.47
N THR A 30 11.67 6.25 -2.85
CA THR A 30 10.28 5.95 -3.24
C THR A 30 9.39 5.83 -2.02
N TYR A 31 8.12 6.13 -2.22
CA TYR A 31 7.07 5.98 -1.22
C TYR A 31 6.13 4.85 -1.60
N LEU A 32 5.67 4.15 -0.57
CA LEU A 32 4.56 3.20 -0.61
C LEU A 32 3.52 3.67 0.40
N LEU A 33 2.27 3.82 -0.03
CA LEU A 33 1.20 4.31 0.80
C LEU A 33 0.13 3.23 0.91
N LEU A 34 -0.19 2.85 2.14
CA LEU A 34 -1.05 1.73 2.45
C LEU A 34 -2.28 2.20 3.24
N GLN A 35 -3.45 1.78 2.77
CA GLN A 35 -4.71 1.93 3.49
C GLN A 35 -5.15 0.55 4.01
N TYR A 36 -5.42 0.44 5.31
CA TYR A 36 -5.93 -0.78 5.91
C TYR A 36 -7.45 -0.83 5.84
N LYS A 37 -7.98 -2.04 5.71
CA LYS A 37 -9.40 -2.38 5.76
C LYS A 37 -9.60 -3.66 6.54
N CYS A 38 -10.60 -3.69 7.41
CA CYS A 38 -10.90 -4.85 8.24
C CYS A 38 -11.91 -5.74 7.51
N MET A 39 -11.56 -7.00 7.25
CA MET A 39 -12.47 -8.01 6.72
C MET A 39 -13.28 -8.63 7.84
N GLU A 40 -14.53 -9.00 7.54
CA GLU A 40 -15.39 -9.73 8.46
C GLU A 40 -15.48 -11.21 8.06
N PRO A 41 -15.64 -12.12 9.03
CA PRO A 41 -15.94 -13.50 8.72
C PRO A 41 -17.33 -13.58 8.09
N ARG A 42 -17.43 -14.26 6.95
CA ARG A 42 -18.66 -14.53 6.23
C ARG A 42 -18.76 -16.02 5.95
N SER A 43 -19.99 -16.53 5.90
CA SER A 43 -20.23 -17.87 5.37
C SER A 43 -20.64 -17.74 3.91
N ASP A 44 -19.98 -18.49 3.04
CA ASP A 44 -20.41 -18.72 1.66
C ASP A 44 -20.62 -20.22 1.42
N ASP A 45 -21.00 -20.56 0.19
CA ASP A 45 -21.28 -21.95 -0.24
C ASP A 45 -20.07 -22.89 -0.07
N ARG A 46 -18.87 -22.34 0.15
CA ARG A 46 -17.60 -23.06 0.35
C ARG A 46 -17.13 -23.06 1.80
N GLY A 47 -17.88 -22.43 2.72
CA GLY A 47 -17.62 -22.42 4.15
C GLY A 47 -17.40 -21.02 4.73
N LYS A 48 -16.76 -20.95 5.91
CA LYS A 48 -16.38 -19.66 6.51
C LYS A 48 -15.17 -19.09 5.76
N THR A 49 -15.29 -17.85 5.31
CA THR A 49 -14.28 -17.08 4.61
C THR A 49 -14.17 -15.67 5.20
N TRP A 50 -13.14 -14.92 4.81
CA TRP A 50 -13.00 -13.50 5.17
C TRP A 50 -13.31 -12.63 3.97
N SER A 51 -14.09 -11.57 4.18
CA SER A 51 -14.35 -10.59 3.13
C SER A 51 -14.63 -9.20 3.68
N TYR A 52 -14.24 -8.19 2.90
CA TYR A 52 -14.62 -6.80 3.04
C TYR A 52 -15.82 -6.51 2.13
N LEU A 53 -16.89 -5.95 2.69
CA LEU A 53 -17.98 -5.38 1.89
C LEU A 53 -17.59 -3.97 1.46
N VAL A 54 -17.64 -3.72 0.16
CA VAL A 54 -17.34 -2.41 -0.39
C VAL A 54 -18.37 -1.40 0.12
N ASP A 55 -17.88 -0.34 0.73
CA ASP A 55 -18.68 0.71 1.34
C ASP A 55 -18.43 2.07 0.66
N PRO A 56 -19.23 3.11 0.97
CA PRO A 56 -19.01 4.44 0.44
C PRO A 56 -17.65 5.04 0.85
N GLN A 57 -17.09 4.62 1.99
CA GLN A 57 -15.81 5.12 2.48
C GLN A 57 -14.64 4.63 1.61
N LEU A 58 -14.64 3.36 1.18
CA LEU A 58 -13.63 2.84 0.24
C LEU A 58 -13.64 3.66 -1.05
N HIS A 59 -14.82 3.96 -1.60
CA HIS A 59 -14.94 4.76 -2.81
C HIS A 59 -14.36 6.17 -2.65
N LYS A 60 -14.63 6.84 -1.52
CA LYS A 60 -14.05 8.16 -1.23
C LYS A 60 -12.52 8.11 -1.18
N GLN A 61 -11.95 7.08 -0.56
CA GLN A 61 -10.50 6.88 -0.51
C GLN A 61 -9.91 6.61 -1.89
N MET A 62 -10.55 5.76 -2.69
CA MET A 62 -10.14 5.52 -4.07
C MET A 62 -10.18 6.79 -4.94
N GLN A 63 -11.19 7.65 -4.75
CA GLN A 63 -11.27 8.95 -5.44
C GLN A 63 -10.16 9.93 -5.02
N ALA A 64 -9.79 9.93 -3.73
CA ALA A 64 -8.66 10.73 -3.24
C ALA A 64 -7.35 10.25 -3.88
N MET A 65 -7.13 8.93 -3.93
CA MET A 65 -5.97 8.32 -4.59
C MET A 65 -5.95 8.59 -6.09
N ASP A 66 -7.09 8.49 -6.79
CA ASP A 66 -7.22 8.86 -8.21
C ASP A 66 -6.80 10.32 -8.45
N SER A 67 -7.21 11.23 -7.57
CA SER A 67 -6.86 12.65 -7.65
C SER A 67 -5.36 12.88 -7.46
N ALA A 68 -4.74 12.17 -6.51
CA ALA A 68 -3.29 12.20 -6.29
C ALA A 68 -2.53 11.60 -7.48
N VAL A 69 -2.96 10.46 -8.01
CA VAL A 69 -2.38 9.84 -9.23
C VAL A 69 -2.47 10.78 -10.42
N ALA A 70 -3.61 11.42 -10.64
CA ALA A 70 -3.77 12.42 -11.69
C ALA A 70 -2.84 13.64 -11.48
N ALA A 71 -2.64 14.08 -10.23
CA ALA A 71 -1.71 15.17 -9.92
C ALA A 71 -0.25 14.78 -10.19
N MET A 72 0.17 13.56 -9.81
CA MET A 72 1.50 13.02 -10.13
C MET A 72 1.72 12.93 -11.64
N GLY A 73 0.72 12.47 -12.39
CA GLY A 73 0.80 12.35 -13.85
C GLY A 73 0.90 13.69 -14.60
N ARG A 74 0.54 14.81 -13.97
CA ARG A 74 0.71 16.16 -14.54
C ARG A 74 2.12 16.72 -14.35
N LEU A 75 2.94 16.11 -13.48
CA LEU A 75 4.33 16.54 -13.31
C LEU A 75 5.16 16.14 -14.53
N PRO A 76 6.16 16.96 -14.90
CA PRO A 76 7.04 16.62 -16.01
C PRO A 76 7.73 15.27 -15.75
N PRO A 77 7.87 14.42 -16.78
CA PRO A 77 8.57 13.16 -16.63
C PRO A 77 10.01 13.43 -16.19
N LEU A 78 10.42 12.75 -15.13
CA LEU A 78 11.81 12.74 -14.67
C LEU A 78 12.46 11.48 -15.24
N ALA A 79 13.54 11.65 -16.00
CA ALA A 79 14.27 10.51 -16.53
C ALA A 79 14.88 9.71 -15.37
N ALA A 80 14.74 8.38 -15.41
CA ALA A 80 15.48 7.50 -14.52
C ALA A 80 16.98 7.70 -14.77
N THR A 81 17.72 7.98 -13.71
CA THR A 81 19.17 8.25 -13.76
C THR A 81 19.98 7.10 -13.16
N SER A 82 19.31 6.17 -12.48
CA SER A 82 19.91 5.01 -11.82
C SER A 82 19.04 3.77 -11.99
N MET A 83 19.65 2.58 -11.92
CA MET A 83 18.90 1.32 -11.84
C MET A 83 17.97 1.30 -10.63
N ASN A 84 18.32 1.99 -9.54
CA ASN A 84 17.49 2.09 -8.34
C ASN A 84 16.22 2.94 -8.55
N ASP A 85 16.07 3.61 -9.69
CA ASP A 85 14.85 4.36 -10.04
C ASP A 85 13.80 3.46 -10.71
N TRP A 86 14.20 2.29 -11.21
CA TRP A 86 13.31 1.41 -11.98
C TRP A 86 12.41 0.56 -11.07
N ARG A 87 11.15 0.37 -11.48
CA ARG A 87 10.13 -0.42 -10.75
C ARG A 87 9.41 -1.39 -11.67
N LEU A 88 8.88 -2.47 -11.10
CA LEU A 88 7.94 -3.36 -11.79
C LEU A 88 6.61 -2.63 -12.09
N THR A 89 6.18 -1.78 -11.16
CA THR A 89 5.00 -0.92 -11.31
C THR A 89 5.30 0.44 -10.66
N GLU A 90 4.80 1.52 -11.24
CA GLU A 90 4.91 2.88 -10.69
C GLU A 90 3.76 3.19 -9.69
N GLU A 91 3.15 2.14 -9.13
CA GLU A 91 2.00 2.26 -8.23
C GLU A 91 2.45 2.72 -6.83
N ALA A 92 1.93 3.85 -6.38
CA ALA A 92 2.22 4.39 -5.03
C ALA A 92 1.27 3.86 -3.96
N PHE A 93 0.01 3.61 -4.32
CA PHE A 93 -1.10 3.38 -3.39
C PHE A 93 -1.52 1.92 -3.36
N TYR A 94 -1.74 1.40 -2.17
CA TYR A 94 -2.12 0.02 -1.90
C TYR A 94 -3.22 -0.05 -0.84
N PHE A 95 -4.05 -1.08 -0.93
CA PHE A 95 -5.00 -1.46 0.10
C PHE A 95 -4.59 -2.80 0.70
N LYS A 96 -4.58 -2.89 2.03
CA LYS A 96 -4.45 -4.16 2.76
C LYS A 96 -5.76 -4.48 3.48
N PHE A 97 -6.44 -5.51 2.99
CA PHE A 97 -7.62 -6.09 3.62
C PHE A 97 -7.17 -7.14 4.62
N CYS A 98 -7.22 -6.81 5.90
CA CYS A 98 -6.78 -7.66 7.01
C CYS A 98 -7.91 -8.56 7.49
N GLU A 99 -7.59 -9.82 7.81
CA GLU A 99 -8.49 -10.63 8.62
C GLU A 99 -8.66 -9.96 9.98
N THR A 100 -9.90 -9.76 10.43
CA THR A 100 -10.17 -9.28 11.79
C THR A 100 -10.03 -10.44 12.77
N THR A 101 -8.85 -11.04 12.83
CA THR A 101 -8.51 -11.97 13.89
C THR A 101 -8.32 -11.17 15.18
N ARG A 102 -8.75 -11.70 16.32
CA ARG A 102 -8.18 -11.32 17.62
C ARG A 102 -7.08 -12.34 17.90
N PRO A 103 -5.79 -12.08 17.64
CA PRO A 103 -4.74 -12.97 18.10
C PRO A 103 -4.46 -12.64 19.57
N ASP A 104 -4.26 -13.66 20.38
CA ASP A 104 -3.49 -13.50 21.61
C ASP A 104 -2.21 -12.71 21.27
N ALA A 105 -1.96 -11.61 22.00
CA ALA A 105 -1.00 -10.55 21.68
C ALA A 105 0.49 -10.97 21.77
N ARG A 106 0.82 -12.24 21.48
CA ARG A 106 2.14 -12.84 21.64
C ARG A 106 2.87 -13.15 20.34
N ASP A 107 2.20 -13.13 19.19
CA ASP A 107 2.86 -13.31 17.90
C ASP A 107 3.17 -11.95 17.25
N ASP A 108 4.45 -11.66 17.05
CA ASP A 108 4.97 -10.50 16.29
C ASP A 108 4.66 -10.59 14.78
N ALA A 109 3.76 -11.50 14.38
CA ALA A 109 3.42 -11.77 12.99
C ALA A 109 2.50 -10.69 12.42
N LEU A 110 2.78 -10.26 11.18
CA LEU A 110 1.88 -9.38 10.43
C LEU A 110 0.51 -10.04 10.27
N VAL A 111 -0.56 -9.31 10.61
CA VAL A 111 -1.95 -9.77 10.41
C VAL A 111 -2.14 -10.26 8.97
N ALA A 112 -2.67 -11.46 8.81
CA ALA A 112 -2.96 -12.07 7.52
C ALA A 112 -3.95 -11.22 6.73
N GLY A 113 -3.84 -11.25 5.40
CA GLY A 113 -4.69 -10.43 4.56
C GLY A 113 -4.35 -10.46 3.08
N ILE A 114 -5.15 -9.70 2.33
CA ILE A 114 -5.07 -9.50 0.89
C ILE A 114 -4.50 -8.10 0.66
N THR A 115 -3.38 -7.98 -0.04
CA THR A 115 -2.83 -6.67 -0.46
C THR A 115 -3.01 -6.48 -1.97
N LEU A 116 -3.59 -5.35 -2.37
CA LEU A 116 -3.84 -4.96 -3.76
C LEU A 116 -3.29 -3.56 -4.03
N GLY A 117 -2.72 -3.34 -5.21
CA GLY A 117 -2.47 -1.98 -5.71
C GLY A 117 -3.80 -1.28 -6.01
N HIS A 118 -3.85 0.04 -5.86
CA HIS A 118 -5.04 0.86 -6.11
C HIS A 118 -5.62 0.63 -7.52
N SER A 119 -4.77 0.63 -8.54
CA SER A 119 -5.15 0.40 -9.94
C SER A 119 -5.76 -1.00 -10.14
N PHE A 120 -5.18 -2.01 -9.49
CA PHE A 120 -5.66 -3.37 -9.58
C PHE A 120 -6.98 -3.56 -8.82
N LEU A 121 -7.13 -2.97 -7.64
CA LEU A 121 -8.40 -2.95 -6.91
C LEU A 121 -9.50 -2.29 -7.75
N LYS A 122 -9.22 -1.14 -8.36
CA LYS A 122 -10.16 -0.44 -9.25
C LYS A 122 -10.61 -1.32 -10.40
N HIS A 123 -9.69 -2.04 -11.03
CA HIS A 123 -10.03 -2.98 -12.08
C HIS A 123 -10.85 -4.17 -11.54
N PHE A 124 -10.45 -4.77 -10.42
CA PHE A 124 -11.18 -5.87 -9.80
C PHE A 124 -12.64 -5.51 -9.51
N LEU A 125 -12.90 -4.29 -9.03
CA LEU A 125 -14.26 -3.81 -8.79
C LEU A 125 -15.09 -3.58 -10.07
N THR A 126 -14.51 -3.68 -11.26
CA THR A 126 -15.30 -3.71 -12.52
C THR A 126 -15.68 -5.13 -12.95
N LEU A 127 -15.11 -6.15 -12.32
CA LEU A 127 -15.28 -7.53 -12.73
C LEU A 127 -16.52 -8.17 -12.06
N PRO A 128 -17.20 -9.11 -12.74
CA PRO A 128 -18.33 -9.84 -12.16
C PRO A 128 -18.00 -10.53 -10.83
N GLU A 129 -16.76 -11.01 -10.66
CA GLU A 129 -16.27 -11.69 -9.47
C GLU A 129 -16.35 -10.82 -8.21
N ALA A 130 -16.21 -9.50 -8.36
CA ALA A 130 -16.36 -8.58 -7.24
C ALA A 130 -17.82 -8.44 -6.79
N THR A 131 -18.79 -8.76 -7.65
CA THR A 131 -20.23 -8.54 -7.39
C THR A 131 -20.87 -9.78 -6.79
N GLY A 132 -21.58 -9.61 -5.68
CA GLY A 132 -22.37 -10.67 -5.05
C GLY A 132 -23.78 -10.79 -5.61
N ASN A 133 -24.45 -11.89 -5.29
CA ASN A 133 -25.81 -12.21 -5.76
C ASN A 133 -26.86 -11.13 -5.42
N ARG A 134 -26.59 -10.28 -4.42
CA ARG A 134 -27.44 -9.16 -4.01
C ARG A 134 -27.01 -7.79 -4.60
N GLY A 135 -26.13 -7.80 -5.61
CA GLY A 135 -25.63 -6.59 -6.27
C GLY A 135 -24.53 -5.81 -5.52
N GLY A 136 -24.30 -6.11 -4.24
CA GLY A 136 -23.20 -5.51 -3.47
C GLY A 136 -21.83 -6.05 -3.90
N GLN A 137 -20.80 -5.21 -3.83
CA GLN A 137 -19.44 -5.60 -4.14
C GLN A 137 -18.68 -6.06 -2.89
N ARG A 138 -17.79 -7.04 -3.04
CA ARG A 138 -16.98 -7.58 -1.96
C ARG A 138 -15.57 -7.94 -2.42
N ILE A 139 -14.63 -7.95 -1.49
CA ILE A 139 -13.24 -8.36 -1.71
C ILE A 139 -12.89 -9.36 -0.61
N GLY A 140 -12.49 -10.58 -0.97
CA GLY A 140 -12.15 -11.61 0.01
C GLY A 140 -11.55 -12.85 -0.64
N TYR A 141 -11.18 -13.83 0.18
CA TYR A 141 -10.52 -15.04 -0.32
C TYR A 141 -11.40 -15.88 -1.26
N GLY A 142 -12.73 -15.77 -1.13
CA GLY A 142 -13.68 -16.49 -1.99
C GLY A 142 -13.81 -15.93 -3.41
N ASN A 143 -13.36 -14.70 -3.69
CA ASN A 143 -13.55 -14.07 -5.00
C ASN A 143 -12.33 -13.31 -5.56
N CYS A 144 -11.36 -12.94 -4.73
CA CYS A 144 -10.13 -12.29 -5.16
C CYS A 144 -8.99 -13.32 -5.16
N SER A 145 -8.86 -14.10 -6.24
CA SER A 145 -7.89 -15.20 -6.33
C SER A 145 -6.44 -14.75 -6.56
N ARG A 146 -6.24 -13.52 -7.04
CA ARG A 146 -4.92 -12.96 -7.35
C ARG A 146 -4.70 -11.74 -6.46
N TYR A 147 -3.71 -11.81 -5.57
CA TYR A 147 -3.35 -10.75 -4.63
C TYR A 147 -1.91 -10.94 -4.14
N LEU A 148 -1.35 -9.92 -3.49
CA LEU A 148 -0.08 -10.04 -2.77
C LEU A 148 -0.35 -10.46 -1.32
N ASN A 149 0.23 -11.58 -0.90
CA ASN A 149 0.27 -11.93 0.52
C ASN A 149 1.32 -11.08 1.27
N ASN A 150 1.38 -11.21 2.60
CA ASN A 150 2.31 -10.42 3.44
C ASN A 150 3.77 -10.56 3.00
N SER A 151 4.26 -11.79 2.78
CA SER A 151 5.66 -12.03 2.40
C SER A 151 5.99 -11.43 1.04
N GLN A 152 5.13 -11.66 0.04
CA GLN A 152 5.31 -11.11 -1.31
C GLN A 152 5.35 -9.59 -1.30
N PHE A 153 4.41 -8.94 -0.61
CA PHE A 153 4.37 -7.48 -0.51
C PHE A 153 5.63 -6.94 0.18
N VAL A 154 6.01 -7.52 1.33
CA VAL A 154 7.19 -7.08 2.09
C VAL A 154 8.48 -7.27 1.30
N GLU A 155 8.65 -8.39 0.59
CA GLU A 155 9.85 -8.64 -0.22
C GLU A 155 9.96 -7.66 -1.40
N LEU A 156 8.86 -7.44 -2.13
CA LEU A 156 8.83 -6.47 -3.22
C LEU A 156 9.11 -5.05 -2.73
N ALA A 157 8.48 -4.66 -1.62
CA ALA A 157 8.68 -3.35 -1.01
C ALA A 157 10.12 -3.18 -0.52
N ARG A 158 10.64 -4.13 0.27
CA ARG A 158 11.98 -4.06 0.86
C ARG A 158 13.07 -3.93 -0.20
N GLU A 159 12.93 -4.62 -1.33
CA GLU A 159 13.91 -4.58 -2.41
C GLU A 159 13.66 -3.46 -3.44
N GLY A 160 12.68 -2.57 -3.18
CA GLY A 160 12.41 -1.40 -4.01
C GLY A 160 11.82 -1.73 -5.38
N TRP A 161 11.18 -2.90 -5.55
CA TRP A 161 10.58 -3.29 -6.82
C TRP A 161 9.21 -2.64 -7.07
N ILE A 162 8.55 -2.23 -5.98
CA ILE A 162 7.26 -1.53 -5.99
C ILE A 162 7.36 -0.21 -5.22
N GLY A 163 6.50 0.73 -5.56
CA GLY A 163 6.49 2.08 -5.01
C GLY A 163 6.38 3.12 -6.12
N CYS A 164 6.14 4.36 -5.73
CA CYS A 164 6.01 5.45 -6.68
C CYS A 164 7.31 5.69 -7.47
N ASP A 165 7.16 6.21 -8.68
CA ASP A 165 8.28 6.70 -9.49
C ASP A 165 8.81 8.05 -8.96
N GLN A 166 9.73 8.67 -9.71
CA GLN A 166 10.34 9.95 -9.34
C GLN A 166 9.33 11.11 -9.31
N ARG A 167 8.29 11.09 -10.16
CA ARG A 167 7.20 12.08 -10.12
C ARG A 167 6.42 11.95 -8.82
N GLY A 168 6.05 10.73 -8.46
CA GLY A 168 5.36 10.46 -7.20
C GLY A 168 6.23 10.80 -5.99
N TYR A 169 7.52 10.49 -6.02
CA TYR A 169 8.45 10.88 -4.96
C TYR A 169 8.49 12.39 -4.75
N ALA A 170 8.61 13.16 -5.83
CA ALA A 170 8.61 14.63 -5.77
C ALA A 170 7.27 15.17 -5.24
N PHE A 171 6.15 14.69 -5.78
CA PHE A 171 4.81 15.11 -5.38
C PHE A 171 4.55 14.82 -3.89
N ILE A 172 4.76 13.59 -3.46
CA ILE A 172 4.50 13.15 -2.08
C ILE A 172 5.42 13.89 -1.11
N SER A 173 6.69 14.10 -1.46
CA SER A 173 7.61 14.90 -0.63
C SER A 173 7.12 16.34 -0.46
N GLN A 174 6.58 16.97 -1.51
CA GLN A 174 5.99 18.32 -1.41
C GLN A 174 4.74 18.32 -0.55
N VAL A 175 3.85 17.33 -0.71
CA VAL A 175 2.63 17.17 0.09
C VAL A 175 2.98 17.03 1.58
N ILE A 176 4.01 16.23 1.90
CA ILE A 176 4.53 16.05 3.26
C ILE A 176 5.08 17.37 3.81
N ALA A 177 5.96 18.05 3.05
CA ALA A 177 6.58 19.30 3.47
C ALA A 177 5.52 20.41 3.71
N ALA A 178 4.53 20.52 2.83
CA ALA A 178 3.42 21.46 2.97
C ALA A 178 2.53 21.11 4.17
N GLY A 179 2.30 19.82 4.43
CA GLY A 179 1.60 19.36 5.63
C GLY A 179 2.31 19.80 6.90
N GLN A 180 3.62 19.54 7.00
CA GLN A 180 4.46 19.93 8.14
C GLN A 180 4.46 21.45 8.36
N ALA A 181 4.66 22.24 7.30
CA ALA A 181 4.65 23.70 7.39
C ALA A 181 3.28 24.27 7.83
N GLY A 182 2.20 23.59 7.47
CA GLY A 182 0.83 23.93 7.87
C GLY A 182 0.41 23.40 9.25
N GLY A 183 1.34 22.86 10.05
CA GLY A 183 1.05 22.29 11.38
C GLY A 183 0.29 20.97 11.35
N ARG A 184 0.22 20.30 10.19
CA ARG A 184 -0.45 19.00 10.01
C ARG A 184 0.60 17.91 10.09
N ALA A 185 0.57 17.11 11.15
CA ALA A 185 1.36 15.89 11.22
C ALA A 185 0.79 14.81 10.28
N ALA A 186 1.62 13.89 9.83
CA ALA A 186 1.18 12.65 9.19
C ALA A 186 1.89 11.49 9.86
N MET A 187 1.26 10.32 9.93
CA MET A 187 1.93 9.12 10.41
C MET A 187 2.96 8.64 9.37
N PHE A 188 4.23 8.50 9.78
CA PHE A 188 5.34 8.11 8.90
C PHE A 188 6.04 6.86 9.42
N ALA A 189 5.99 5.76 8.67
CA ALA A 189 6.98 4.72 8.81
C ALA A 189 8.15 5.02 7.87
N VAL A 190 9.31 5.38 8.43
CA VAL A 190 10.53 5.49 7.64
C VAL A 190 11.25 4.15 7.70
N ILE A 191 11.19 3.40 6.60
CA ILE A 191 12.04 2.22 6.42
C ILE A 191 13.34 2.72 5.81
N GLN A 192 14.30 3.07 6.66
CA GLN A 192 15.67 3.22 6.20
C GLN A 192 16.15 1.83 5.74
N GLY A 193 16.34 1.69 4.43
CA GLY A 193 16.93 0.50 3.86
C GLY A 193 18.34 0.28 4.42
N SER A 194 18.83 -0.95 4.33
CA SER A 194 20.13 -1.35 4.87
C SER A 194 21.33 -0.78 4.10
N GLY A 195 21.13 0.22 3.25
CA GLY A 195 21.99 0.52 2.11
C GLY A 195 21.62 -0.37 0.93
N ALA A 196 21.63 0.20 -0.27
CA ALA A 196 21.45 -0.54 -1.51
C ALA A 196 22.49 -1.67 -1.59
N LYS A 197 22.05 -2.91 -1.37
CA LYS A 197 22.92 -4.09 -1.38
C LYS A 197 23.45 -4.33 -2.79
N THR A 198 24.74 -4.64 -2.91
CA THR A 198 25.30 -5.06 -4.21
C THR A 198 24.71 -6.39 -4.65
N ALA A 199 24.81 -6.71 -5.95
CA ALA A 199 24.43 -8.03 -6.46
C ALA A 199 25.20 -9.17 -5.75
N ALA A 200 26.46 -8.92 -5.35
CA ALA A 200 27.27 -9.87 -4.61
C ALA A 200 26.73 -10.12 -3.19
N ASP A 201 26.25 -9.08 -2.50
CA ASP A 201 25.64 -9.21 -1.18
C ASP A 201 24.31 -9.94 -1.25
N ARG A 202 23.51 -9.67 -2.29
CA ARG A 202 22.25 -10.38 -2.54
C ARG A 202 22.48 -11.87 -2.78
N ARG A 203 23.52 -12.24 -3.55
CA ARG A 203 23.87 -13.65 -3.82
C ARG A 203 24.18 -14.43 -2.53
N LYS A 204 24.78 -13.80 -1.53
CA LYS A 204 25.15 -14.47 -0.26
C LYS A 204 23.93 -14.87 0.58
N LEU A 205 22.77 -14.24 0.37
CA LEU A 205 21.54 -14.50 1.12
C LEU A 205 20.73 -15.70 0.59
N ILE A 206 21.12 -16.23 -0.56
CA ILE A 206 20.45 -17.38 -1.23
C ILE A 206 21.17 -18.70 -0.89
N ARG A 207 22.33 -18.63 -0.22
CA ARG A 207 23.14 -19.80 0.17
C ARG A 207 22.96 -20.14 1.63
#